data_AF-A0A2M7BER0-F1
#
_entry.id   AF-A0A2M7BER0-F1
#
_cell.length_a   1.000
_cell.length_b   1.000
_cell.length_c   1.000
_cell.angle_alpha   90.00
_cell.angle_beta   90.00
_cell.angle_gamma   90.00
#
_symmetry.space_group_name_H-M   'P 1'
#
loop_
_entity.id
_entity.type
_entity.pdbx_description
1 polymer ?
#
loop_
_entity_poly.entity_id
_entity_poly.type
_entity_poly.pdbx_seq_one_letter_code
_entity_poly.pdbx_strand_id
1 'polypeptide(L)'
;MNTLLAQTPVDIGKELLLKKSTPIGTAAQFKSPGALISVILPNVYIAAGIALFFLILFGGISVITGAGQNDPKKAAQGKKAITSALIGFLIIFASYWIIQIIEVITGLSIFNLK
;
A
#
# COMPACT_ATOMS: atom_id res chain seq x y z
N MET A 1 -56.77 -18.85 6.50
CA MET A 1 -57.21 -17.53 5.98
C MET A 1 -55.95 -16.70 5.74
N ASN A 2 -55.72 -16.29 4.49
CA ASN A 2 -54.44 -15.85 3.91
C ASN A 2 -53.75 -14.67 4.61
N THR A 3 -52.45 -14.81 4.87
CA THR A 3 -51.55 -13.71 5.31
C THR A 3 -50.64 -13.20 4.19
N LEU A 4 -51.08 -13.28 2.92
CA LEU A 4 -50.25 -12.98 1.74
C LEU A 4 -50.41 -11.57 1.13
N LEU A 5 -51.01 -10.59 1.80
CA LEU A 5 -51.29 -9.28 1.17
C LEU A 5 -50.90 -8.03 1.99
N ALA A 6 -49.93 -8.13 2.91
CA ALA A 6 -49.36 -6.93 3.55
C ALA A 6 -48.06 -6.47 2.87
N GLN A 7 -47.92 -6.65 1.56
CA GLN A 7 -46.91 -5.91 0.80
C GLN A 7 -47.41 -4.46 0.70
N THR A 8 -46.93 -3.64 1.64
CA THR A 8 -47.01 -2.18 1.53
C THR A 8 -46.60 -1.79 0.11
N PRO A 9 -47.40 -0.98 -0.60
CA PRO A 9 -47.11 -0.62 -1.98
C PRO A 9 -45.67 -0.15 -2.07
N VAL A 10 -44.86 -0.86 -2.87
CA VAL A 10 -43.48 -0.46 -3.12
C VAL A 10 -43.58 0.88 -3.82
N ASP A 11 -43.24 1.93 -3.09
CA ASP A 11 -43.31 3.31 -3.54
C ASP A 11 -42.13 3.53 -4.50
N ILE A 12 -42.32 3.09 -5.74
CA ILE A 12 -41.30 3.12 -6.81
C ILE A 12 -40.71 4.54 -6.96
N GLY A 13 -41.50 5.58 -6.68
CA GLY A 13 -41.03 6.96 -6.63
C GLY A 13 -39.97 7.20 -5.55
N LYS A 14 -40.15 6.72 -4.31
CA LYS A 14 -39.17 6.94 -3.23
C LYS A 14 -37.92 6.07 -3.40
N GLU A 15 -38.08 4.89 -3.97
CA GLU A 15 -36.98 3.93 -4.20
C GLU A 15 -36.17 4.23 -5.47
N LEU A 16 -36.77 4.82 -6.51
CA LEU A 16 -36.07 5.22 -7.74
C LEU A 16 -35.63 6.68 -7.77
N LEU A 17 -36.18 7.55 -6.90
CA LEU A 17 -35.65 8.90 -6.76
C LEU A 17 -34.26 8.81 -6.13
N LEU A 18 -33.23 9.18 -6.91
CA LEU A 18 -31.86 9.29 -6.42
C LEU A 18 -31.85 10.17 -5.18
N LYS A 19 -31.74 9.54 -4.01
CA LYS A 19 -31.45 10.22 -2.76
C LYS A 19 -30.18 11.02 -3.00
N LYS A 20 -30.31 12.36 -3.03
CA LYS A 20 -29.26 13.35 -3.35
C LYS A 20 -27.95 13.16 -2.55
N SER A 21 -28.00 12.39 -1.46
CA SER A 21 -26.87 12.05 -0.59
C SER A 21 -26.17 10.73 -0.91
N THR A 22 -26.59 9.97 -1.92
CA THR A 22 -25.96 8.70 -2.34
C THR A 22 -25.53 8.83 -3.80
N PRO A 23 -24.26 9.17 -4.07
CA PRO A 23 -23.79 9.33 -5.44
C PRO A 23 -23.88 7.98 -6.17
N ILE A 24 -24.75 7.88 -7.16
CA ILE A 24 -24.72 6.78 -8.13
C ILE A 24 -23.51 7.05 -9.04
N GLY A 25 -22.43 6.29 -8.84
CA GLY A 25 -21.30 6.27 -9.78
C GLY A 25 -20.13 7.20 -9.48
N THR A 26 -20.02 7.81 -8.29
CA THR A 26 -18.73 8.41 -7.94
C THR A 26 -17.84 7.33 -7.33
N ALA A 27 -17.01 6.72 -8.18
CA ALA A 27 -15.72 6.19 -7.75
C ALA A 27 -14.91 7.35 -7.14
N ALA A 28 -15.23 7.73 -5.90
CA ALA A 28 -14.57 8.80 -5.15
C ALA A 28 -13.08 8.51 -4.94
N GLN A 29 -12.68 7.27 -5.19
CA GLN A 29 -11.33 6.73 -5.20
C GLN A 29 -10.36 7.41 -6.20
N PHE A 30 -10.84 8.19 -7.19
CA PHE A 30 -9.96 8.82 -8.20
C PHE A 30 -10.09 10.34 -8.34
N LYS A 31 -10.79 11.04 -7.44
CA LYS A 31 -11.01 12.49 -7.56
C LYS A 31 -9.78 13.35 -7.25
N SER A 32 -8.76 12.80 -6.59
CA SER A 32 -7.53 13.54 -6.26
C SER A 32 -6.28 12.67 -6.46
N PRO A 33 -5.14 13.25 -6.84
CA PRO A 33 -3.85 12.55 -6.85
C PRO A 33 -3.53 11.89 -5.49
N GLY A 34 -3.97 12.50 -4.38
CA GLY A 34 -3.79 11.95 -3.03
C GLY A 34 -4.53 10.62 -2.79
N ALA A 35 -5.70 10.42 -3.41
CA ALA A 35 -6.47 9.18 -3.28
C ALA A 35 -5.82 8.00 -4.03
N LEU A 36 -5.12 8.27 -5.14
CA LEU A 36 -4.32 7.25 -5.84
C LEU A 36 -3.11 6.85 -5.00
N ILE A 37 -2.43 7.85 -4.42
CA ILE A 37 -1.24 7.66 -3.59
C ILE A 37 -1.60 6.83 -2.35
N SER A 38 -2.74 7.08 -1.69
CA SER A 38 -3.15 6.34 -0.48
C SER A 38 -3.47 4.87 -0.73
N VAL A 39 -3.90 4.49 -1.93
CA VAL A 39 -4.12 3.08 -2.27
C VAL A 39 -2.81 2.35 -2.57
N ILE A 40 -1.87 3.03 -3.23
CA ILE A 40 -0.64 2.39 -3.71
C ILE A 40 0.43 2.31 -2.60
N LEU A 41 0.56 3.35 -1.77
CA LEU A 41 1.61 3.46 -0.75
C LEU A 41 1.66 2.24 0.19
N PRO A 42 0.55 1.85 0.86
CA PRO A 42 0.59 0.72 1.80
C PRO A 42 1.10 -0.56 1.15
N ASN A 43 0.67 -0.83 -0.10
CA ASN A 43 1.11 -1.99 -0.87
C ASN A 43 2.60 -1.92 -1.21
N VAL A 44 3.11 -0.74 -1.57
CA VAL A 44 4.53 -0.53 -1.86
C VAL A 44 5.38 -0.75 -0.60
N TYR A 45 4.94 -0.28 0.57
CA TYR A 45 5.66 -0.52 1.83
C TYR A 45 5.78 -2.00 2.16
N ILE A 46 4.70 -2.77 1.98
CA ILE A 46 4.71 -4.24 2.18
C ILE A 46 5.66 -4.90 1.18
N ALA A 47 5.51 -4.58 -0.11
CA ALA A 47 6.36 -5.13 -1.17
C ALA A 47 7.85 -4.80 -0.96
N ALA A 48 8.15 -3.58 -0.52
CA ALA A 48 9.50 -3.16 -0.21
C ALA A 48 10.09 -3.89 0.99
N GLY A 49 9.30 -4.14 2.04
CA GLY A 49 9.74 -4.95 3.18
C GLY A 49 10.12 -6.37 2.78
N ILE A 50 9.30 -7.00 1.93
CA ILE A 50 9.57 -8.33 1.38
C ILE A 50 10.84 -8.31 0.51
N ALA A 51 10.96 -7.33 -0.40
CA ALA A 51 12.13 -7.19 -1.25
C ALA A 51 13.41 -6.99 -0.43
N LEU A 52 13.36 -6.13 0.60
CA LEU A 52 14.47 -5.88 1.52
C LEU A 52 14.92 -7.16 2.21
N PHE A 53 13.98 -7.96 2.71
CA PHE A 53 14.27 -9.22 3.38
C PHE A 53 15.05 -10.17 2.47
N PHE A 54 14.58 -10.39 1.23
CA PHE A 54 15.28 -11.27 0.28
C PHE A 54 16.65 -10.71 -0.13
N LEU A 55 16.77 -9.40 -0.30
CA LEU A 55 18.01 -8.77 -0.75
C LEU A 55 19.11 -8.86 0.31
N ILE A 56 18.74 -8.72 1.59
CA ILE A 56 19.65 -8.97 2.72
C ILE A 56 19.97 -10.47 2.85
N LEU A 57 18.99 -11.36 2.70
CA LEU A 57 19.20 -12.80 2.81
C LEU A 57 20.17 -13.30 1.73
N PHE A 58 19.91 -13.02 0.45
CA PHE A 58 20.79 -13.41 -0.65
C PHE A 58 22.12 -12.66 -0.62
N GLY A 59 22.11 -11.36 -0.27
CA GLY A 59 23.33 -10.58 -0.09
C GLY A 59 24.23 -11.16 1.00
N GLY A 60 23.66 -11.50 2.16
CA GLY A 60 24.37 -12.11 3.28
C GLY A 60 24.96 -13.47 2.94
N ILE A 61 24.17 -14.36 2.33
CA ILE A 61 24.66 -15.66 1.86
C ILE A 61 25.79 -15.48 0.84
N SER A 62 25.67 -14.52 -0.09
CA SER A 62 26.70 -14.23 -1.09
C SER A 62 28.01 -13.74 -0.46
N VAL A 63 27.93 -12.94 0.62
CA VAL A 63 29.12 -12.52 1.38
C VAL A 63 29.78 -13.71 2.08
N ILE A 64 29.00 -14.55 2.77
CA ILE A 64 29.52 -15.70 3.51
C ILE A 64 30.17 -16.72 2.56
N THR A 65 29.48 -17.07 1.48
CA THR A 65 29.96 -18.05 0.49
C THR A 65 31.16 -17.53 -0.29
N GLY A 66 31.15 -16.27 -0.70
CA GLY A 66 32.29 -15.63 -1.38
C GLY A 66 33.53 -15.55 -0.48
N ALA A 67 33.36 -15.21 0.80
CA ALA A 67 34.46 -15.18 1.76
C ALA A 67 35.04 -16.57 2.03
N GLY A 68 34.20 -17.60 2.14
CA GLY A 68 34.64 -18.98 2.38
C GLY A 68 35.34 -19.64 1.18
N GLN A 69 34.96 -19.28 -0.04
CA GLN A 69 35.52 -19.86 -1.27
C GLN A 69 36.72 -19.07 -1.85
N ASN A 70 37.22 -18.04 -1.15
CA ASN A 70 38.20 -17.08 -1.67
C ASN A 70 37.77 -16.44 -3.01
N ASP A 71 36.46 -16.21 -3.20
CA ASP A 71 35.90 -15.50 -4.36
C ASP A 71 35.55 -14.06 -3.95
N PRO A 72 36.49 -13.11 -4.09
CA PRO A 72 36.29 -11.73 -3.67
C PRO A 72 35.21 -11.02 -4.50
N LYS A 73 34.89 -11.49 -5.71
CA LYS A 73 33.87 -10.87 -6.56
C LYS A 73 32.47 -11.13 -5.98
N LYS A 74 32.17 -12.38 -5.60
CA LYS A 74 30.90 -12.71 -4.95
C LYS A 74 30.74 -11.99 -3.62
N ALA A 75 31.80 -11.95 -2.81
CA ALA A 75 31.77 -11.24 -1.54
C ALA A 75 31.51 -9.73 -1.73
N ALA A 76 32.16 -9.09 -2.71
CA ALA A 76 31.93 -7.69 -3.03
C ALA A 76 30.51 -7.44 -3.56
N GLN A 77 29.97 -8.34 -4.39
CA GLN A 77 28.60 -8.25 -4.89
C GLN A 77 27.58 -8.36 -3.75
N GLY A 78 27.76 -9.31 -2.83
CA GLY A 78 26.89 -9.45 -1.65
C GLY A 78 26.91 -8.22 -0.76
N LYS A 79 28.09 -7.64 -0.51
CA LYS A 79 28.22 -6.37 0.23
C LYS A 79 27.48 -5.24 -0.47
N LYS A 80 27.67 -5.09 -1.79
CA LYS A 80 26.99 -4.06 -2.59
C LYS A 80 25.46 -4.23 -2.53
N ALA A 81 24.97 -5.47 -2.61
CA ALA A 81 23.55 -5.77 -2.47
C ALA A 81 23.03 -5.29 -1.11
N ILE A 82 23.66 -5.70 -0.01
CA ILE A 82 23.27 -5.26 1.34
C ILE A 82 23.28 -3.74 1.46
N THR A 83 24.33 -3.06 1.00
CA THR A 83 24.42 -1.59 1.04
C THR A 83 23.28 -0.95 0.26
N SER A 84 22.96 -1.45 -0.94
CA SER A 84 21.84 -0.94 -1.74
C SER A 84 20.48 -1.16 -1.08
N ALA A 85 20.30 -2.31 -0.41
CA ALA A 85 19.12 -2.61 0.39
C ALA A 85 18.95 -1.59 1.52
N LEU A 86 20.02 -1.32 2.27
CA LEU A 86 20.01 -0.36 3.38
C LEU A 86 19.72 1.06 2.92
N ILE A 87 20.30 1.49 1.79
CA ILE A 87 20.02 2.80 1.20
C ILE A 87 18.54 2.90 0.79
N GLY A 88 18.02 1.88 0.10
CA GLY A 88 16.61 1.84 -0.28
C GLY A 88 15.67 1.86 0.92
N PHE A 89 15.99 1.10 1.96
CA PHE A 89 15.26 1.12 3.23
C PHE A 89 15.26 2.50 3.86
N LEU A 90 16.41 3.18 3.92
CA LEU A 90 16.53 4.51 4.48
C LEU A 90 15.67 5.54 3.74
N ILE A 91 15.60 5.45 2.40
CA ILE A 91 14.74 6.31 1.58
C ILE A 91 13.25 6.10 1.92
N ILE A 92 12.83 4.83 1.99
CA ILE A 92 11.44 4.48 2.32
C ILE A 92 11.07 4.94 3.74
N PHE A 93 12.02 4.78 4.67
CA PHE A 93 11.89 5.24 6.04
C PHE A 93 11.78 6.77 6.13
N ALA A 94 12.60 7.51 5.39
CA ALA A 94 12.49 8.97 5.32
C ALA A 94 11.18 9.43 4.66
N SER A 95 10.72 8.71 3.63
CA SER A 95 9.45 8.97 2.96
C SER A 95 8.26 8.87 3.91
N TYR A 96 8.28 7.94 4.87
CA TYR A 96 7.22 7.78 5.87
C TYR A 96 6.97 9.08 6.64
N TRP A 97 8.03 9.74 7.11
CA TRP A 97 7.89 11.01 7.84
C TRP A 97 7.34 12.14 6.97
N ILE A 98 7.74 12.20 5.70
CA ILE A 98 7.19 13.19 4.75
C ILE A 98 5.68 12.99 4.60
N ILE A 99 5.24 11.75 4.41
CA ILE A 99 3.81 11.42 4.27
C ILE A 99 3.06 11.76 5.56
N GLN A 100 3.62 11.46 6.73
CA GLN A 100 2.99 11.76 8.00
C GLN A 100 2.77 13.27 8.21
N ILE A 101 3.71 14.12 7.77
CA ILE A 101 3.52 15.58 7.76
C ILE A 101 2.37 15.97 6.83
N ILE A 102 2.29 15.36 5.63
CA ILE A 102 1.22 15.62 4.67
C ILE A 102 -0.15 15.20 5.25
N GLU A 103 -0.24 14.06 5.93
CA GLU A 103 -1.47 13.60 6.59
C GLU A 103 -1.95 14.62 7.63
N VAL A 104 -1.04 15.16 8.44
CA VAL A 104 -1.38 16.17 9.47
C VAL A 104 -1.89 17.47 8.84
N ILE A 105 -1.30 17.92 7.74
CA ILE A 105 -1.70 19.17 7.07
C ILE A 105 -3.02 19.00 6.30
N THR A 106 -3.22 17.84 5.67
CA THR A 106 -4.38 17.59 4.78
C THR A 106 -5.57 16.97 5.50
N GLY A 107 -5.37 16.37 6.69
CA GLY A 107 -6.41 15.64 7.42
C GLY A 107 -6.84 14.34 6.75
N LEU A 108 -6.13 13.89 5.70
CA LEU A 108 -6.40 12.63 5.01
C LEU A 108 -5.57 11.51 5.66
N SER A 109 -6.23 10.44 6.10
CA SER A 109 -5.52 9.21 6.50
C SER A 109 -5.12 8.43 5.25
N ILE A 110 -3.84 8.48 4.91
CA ILE A 110 -3.21 7.77 3.78
C ILE A 110 -2.88 6.34 4.21
N PHE A 111 -2.47 6.14 5.46
CA PHE A 111 -2.29 4.82 6.07
C PHE A 111 -3.61 4.24 6.60
N ASN A 112 -4.60 4.02 5.73
CA ASN A 112 -5.77 3.21 6.07
C ASN A 112 -5.57 1.79 5.51
N LEU A 113 -4.90 0.92 6.26
CA LEU A 113 -4.98 -0.52 5.98
C LEU A 113 -6.41 -0.96 6.32
N LYS A 114 -7.15 -1.42 5.31
CA LYS A 114 -8.46 -2.04 5.46
C LYS A 114 -8.34 -3.56 5.64
#